data_AF-A0A497I735-F1
#
_entry.id   AF-A0A497I735-F1
#
_cell.length_a   1.000
_cell.length_b   1.000
_cell.length_c   1.000
_cell.angle_alpha   90.00
_cell.angle_beta   90.00
_cell.angle_gamma   90.00
#
_symmetry.space_group_name_H-M   'P 1'
#
loop_
_entity.id
_entity.type
_entity.pdbx_description
1 polymer ?
#
loop_
_entity_poly.entity_id
_entity_poly.type
_entity_poly.pdbx_seq_one_letter_code
_entity_poly.pdbx_strand_id
1 'polypeptide(L)'
;MLSEIHSVSHNAVHKWVKKFEEKLTISTEKKERKLIAIDETVVKANKKHYYVFSVVNVEGNVLILMKVYTTRNYLTAKSFIKEVLNYCENKSKFIIDIIQTRNLSVSVVWLNLCSTP
;
A
#
# COMPACT_ATOMS: atom_id res chain seq x y z
N MET A 1 -16.14 16.22 -11.73
CA MET A 1 -15.09 16.76 -12.60
C MET A 1 -14.20 15.60 -12.99
N LEU A 2 -14.40 15.02 -14.19
CA LEU A 2 -13.54 13.94 -14.72
C LEU A 2 -12.25 14.62 -15.17
N SER A 3 -11.11 14.29 -14.55
CA SER A 3 -9.81 14.85 -14.95
C SER A 3 -9.51 14.47 -16.40
N GLU A 4 -9.29 15.47 -17.25
CA GLU A 4 -8.76 15.28 -18.60
C GLU A 4 -7.39 14.62 -18.50
N ILE A 5 -7.26 13.41 -19.03
CA ILE A 5 -5.95 12.76 -19.18
C ILE A 5 -5.29 13.44 -20.37
N HIS A 6 -4.50 14.47 -20.12
CA HIS A 6 -3.71 15.12 -21.16
C HIS A 6 -2.61 14.19 -21.66
N SER A 7 -2.38 14.16 -22.97
CA SER A 7 -1.25 13.45 -23.55
C SER A 7 0.05 14.10 -23.08
N VAL A 8 0.81 13.38 -22.26
CA VAL A 8 2.14 13.79 -21.82
C VAL A 8 3.20 13.03 -22.62
N SER A 9 4.33 13.67 -22.92
CA SER A 9 5.42 13.00 -23.61
C SER A 9 6.02 11.88 -22.75
N HIS A 10 6.47 10.79 -23.38
CA HIS A 10 7.18 9.71 -22.70
C HIS A 10 8.34 10.23 -21.83
N ASN A 11 9.10 11.22 -22.33
CA ASN A 11 10.21 11.82 -21.60
C ASN A 11 9.77 12.61 -20.37
N ALA A 12 8.60 13.26 -20.39
CA ALA A 12 8.05 13.93 -19.22
C ALA A 12 7.69 12.92 -18.13
N VAL A 13 7.01 11.83 -18.50
CA VAL A 13 6.67 10.73 -17.58
C VAL A 13 7.94 10.13 -16.98
N HIS A 14 8.94 9.83 -17.80
CA HIS A 14 10.23 9.30 -17.32
C HIS A 14 10.90 10.23 -16.30
N LYS A 15 10.93 11.54 -16.57
CA LYS A 15 11.48 12.54 -15.62
C LYS A 15 10.70 12.60 -14.31
N TRP A 16 9.38 12.47 -14.34
CA TRP A 16 8.57 12.44 -13.12
C TRP A 16 8.81 11.19 -12.30
N VAL A 17 8.88 10.02 -12.94
CA VAL A 17 9.21 8.75 -12.27
C VAL A 17 10.57 8.86 -11.59
N LYS A 18 11.60 9.37 -12.29
CA LYS A 18 12.93 9.56 -11.72
C LYS A 18 12.94 10.49 -10.50
N LYS A 19 12.30 11.66 -10.60
CA LYS A 19 12.15 12.59 -9.47
C LYS A 19 11.39 11.99 -8.29
N PHE A 20 10.46 11.06 -8.55
CA PHE A 20 9.71 10.38 -7.51
C PHE A 20 10.56 9.29 -6.85
N GLU A 21 11.27 8.47 -7.63
CA GLU A 21 12.23 7.47 -7.15
C GLU A 21 13.28 8.09 -6.23
N GLU A 22 13.84 9.25 -6.59
CA GLU A 22 14.83 9.98 -5.79
C GLU A 22 14.29 10.46 -4.41
N LYS A 23 12.98 10.67 -4.30
CA LYS A 23 12.32 11.14 -3.07
C LYS A 23 11.75 10.00 -2.23
N LEU A 24 11.67 8.79 -2.78
CA LEU A 24 11.10 7.65 -2.09
C LEU A 24 12.11 7.02 -1.14
N THR A 25 11.91 7.25 0.15
CA THR A 25 12.59 6.47 1.18
C THR A 25 11.92 5.10 1.30
N ILE A 26 12.56 4.07 0.76
CA ILE A 26 12.09 2.67 0.86
C ILE A 26 12.92 1.94 1.91
N SER A 27 12.27 1.39 2.94
CA SER A 27 12.94 0.58 3.96
C SER A 27 12.64 -0.90 3.73
N THR A 28 13.57 -1.59 3.08
CA THR A 28 13.51 -3.05 2.88
C THR A 28 14.02 -3.86 4.07
N GLU A 29 14.59 -3.20 5.08
CA GLU A 29 15.10 -3.86 6.27
C GLU A 29 13.99 -4.42 7.14
N LYS A 30 14.20 -5.63 7.66
CA LYS A 30 13.37 -6.19 8.72
C LYS A 30 13.76 -5.51 10.03
N LYS A 31 12.78 -4.92 10.72
CA LYS A 31 12.99 -4.21 11.99
C LYS A 31 11.70 -4.06 12.79
N GLU A 32 11.84 -3.70 14.06
CA GLU A 32 10.73 -3.29 14.90
C GLU A 32 9.98 -2.07 14.32
N ARG A 33 8.65 -2.17 14.23
CA ARG A 33 7.77 -1.07 13.78
C ARG A 33 6.60 -0.93 14.74
N LYS A 34 6.42 0.25 15.33
CA LYS A 34 5.34 0.45 16.32
C LYS A 34 3.98 0.55 15.66
N LEU A 35 3.89 1.28 14.55
CA LEU A 35 2.65 1.59 13.85
C LEU A 35 2.86 1.57 12.34
N ILE A 36 2.08 0.73 11.68
CA ILE A 36 2.08 0.58 10.23
C ILE A 36 0.71 0.98 9.70
N ALA A 37 0.68 1.83 8.68
CA ALA A 37 -0.53 2.15 7.94
C ALA A 37 -0.53 1.41 6.60
N ILE A 38 -1.68 0.82 6.27
CA ILE A 38 -1.94 0.16 5.00
C ILE A 38 -3.11 0.87 4.32
N ASP A 39 -2.92 1.26 3.07
CA ASP A 39 -3.94 1.89 2.23
C ASP A 39 -4.17 1.09 0.94
N GLU A 40 -5.44 0.98 0.53
CA GLU A 40 -5.86 0.48 -0.79
C GLU A 40 -6.39 1.64 -1.65
N THR A 41 -5.63 2.04 -2.67
CA THR A 41 -6.04 3.04 -3.65
C THR A 41 -6.53 2.37 -4.95
N VAL A 42 -7.72 2.75 -5.43
CA VAL A 42 -8.27 2.26 -6.71
C VAL A 42 -7.97 3.23 -7.84
N VAL A 43 -7.16 2.82 -8.80
CA VAL A 43 -6.84 3.58 -10.03
C VAL A 43 -7.67 3.06 -11.19
N LYS A 44 -8.39 3.95 -11.87
CA LYS A 44 -9.16 3.62 -13.08
C LYS A 44 -8.41 4.08 -14.32
N ALA A 45 -8.05 3.14 -15.18
CA ALA A 45 -7.36 3.43 -16.43
C ALA A 45 -7.84 2.48 -17.53
N ASN A 46 -8.06 2.97 -18.75
CA ASN A 46 -8.47 2.15 -19.89
C ASN A 46 -9.68 1.24 -19.62
N LYS A 47 -10.69 1.77 -18.90
CA LYS A 47 -11.90 1.02 -18.45
C LYS A 47 -11.61 -0.18 -17.54
N LYS A 48 -10.39 -0.30 -17.01
CA LYS A 48 -9.97 -1.30 -16.04
C LYS A 48 -9.73 -0.66 -14.68
N HIS A 49 -9.89 -1.45 -13.63
CA HIS A 49 -9.53 -1.08 -12.27
C HIS A 49 -8.20 -1.72 -11.89
N TYR A 50 -7.35 -0.93 -11.24
CA TYR A 50 -6.09 -1.35 -10.65
C TYR A 50 -6.14 -1.03 -9.16
N TYR A 51 -5.72 -1.97 -8.33
CA TYR A 51 -5.77 -1.87 -6.88
C TYR A 51 -4.33 -1.73 -6.38
N VAL A 52 -3.98 -0.53 -5.96
CA VAL A 52 -2.65 -0.21 -5.44
C VAL A 52 -2.70 -0.33 -3.93
N PHE A 53 -1.99 -1.29 -3.39
CA PHE A 53 -1.77 -1.42 -1.96
C PHE A 53 -0.46 -0.75 -1.60
N SER A 54 -0.47 0.12 -0.60
CA SER A 54 0.73 0.76 -0.06
C SER A 54 0.82 0.56 1.44
N VAL A 55 2.04 0.38 1.94
CA VAL A 55 2.32 0.23 3.36
C VAL A 55 3.40 1.21 3.78
N VAL A 56 3.12 1.99 4.81
CA VAL A 56 4.05 2.98 5.36
C VAL A 56 4.28 2.76 6.85
N ASN A 57 5.51 2.97 7.31
CA ASN A 57 5.82 3.14 8.73
C ASN A 57 5.43 4.57 9.13
N VAL A 58 4.48 4.72 10.05
CA VAL A 58 3.90 6.03 10.40
C VAL A 58 4.92 6.92 11.10
N GLU A 59 5.80 6.37 11.94
CA GLU A 59 6.76 7.17 12.74
C GLU A 59 7.74 7.99 11.88
N GLY A 60 8.15 7.46 10.72
CA GLY A 60 9.12 8.10 9.84
C GLY A 60 8.57 8.46 8.46
N ASN A 61 7.27 8.24 8.22
CA ASN A 61 6.66 8.33 6.89
C ASN A 61 7.47 7.59 5.81
N VAL A 62 7.91 6.36 6.12
CA VAL A 62 8.78 5.56 5.25
C VAL A 62 7.95 4.50 4.54
N LEU A 63 8.08 4.42 3.22
CA LEU A 63 7.43 3.37 2.42
C LEU A 63 8.11 2.02 2.70
N ILE A 64 7.31 1.01 3.02
CA ILE A 64 7.78 -0.36 3.26
C ILE A 64 7.58 -1.20 2.00
N LEU A 65 6.36 -1.19 1.47
CA LEU A 65 5.98 -2.00 0.31
C LEU A 65 4.83 -1.33 -0.44
N MET A 66 4.87 -1.43 -1.78
CA MET A 66 3.77 -1.05 -2.65
C MET A 66 3.57 -2.10 -3.73
N LYS A 67 2.33 -2.52 -3.97
CA LYS A 67 1.99 -3.50 -5.01
C LYS A 67 0.72 -3.13 -5.74
N VAL A 68 0.65 -3.51 -7.01
CA VAL A 68 -0.51 -3.30 -7.87
C VAL A 68 -1.11 -4.65 -8.24
N TYR A 69 -2.43 -4.77 -8.06
CA TYR A 69 -3.21 -5.93 -8.45
C TYR A 69 -4.27 -5.54 -9.48
N THR A 70 -4.59 -6.45 -10.41
CA THR A 70 -5.67 -6.28 -11.39
C THR A 70 -7.01 -6.79 -10.91
N THR A 71 -7.04 -7.49 -9.77
CA THR A 71 -8.25 -8.02 -9.14
C THR A 71 -8.24 -7.70 -7.65
N ARG A 72 -9.42 -7.47 -7.07
CA ARG A 72 -9.61 -7.25 -5.64
C ARG A 72 -10.29 -8.46 -5.03
N ASN A 73 -9.55 -9.23 -4.25
CA ASN A 73 -10.08 -10.37 -3.52
C ASN A 73 -9.31 -10.62 -2.22
N TYR A 74 -9.88 -11.45 -1.35
CA TYR A 74 -9.29 -11.81 -0.07
C TYR A 74 -7.87 -12.40 -0.21
N LEU A 75 -7.61 -13.20 -1.25
CA LEU A 75 -6.29 -13.82 -1.45
C LEU A 75 -5.21 -12.76 -1.76
N THR A 76 -5.53 -11.76 -2.59
CA THR A 76 -4.60 -10.66 -2.89
C THR A 76 -4.25 -9.85 -1.64
N ALA A 77 -5.26 -9.48 -0.83
CA ALA A 77 -5.04 -8.75 0.42
C ALA A 77 -4.25 -9.60 1.45
N LYS A 78 -4.59 -10.89 1.61
CA LYS A 78 -3.89 -11.81 2.49
C LYS A 78 -2.43 -12.01 2.07
N SER A 79 -2.18 -12.19 0.77
CA SER A 79 -0.82 -12.33 0.23
C SER A 79 0.01 -11.08 0.49
N PHE A 80 -0.59 -9.90 0.28
CA PHE A 80 0.07 -8.62 0.53
C PHE A 80 0.43 -8.45 2.01
N ILE A 81 -0.52 -8.68 2.92
CA ILE A 81 -0.28 -8.59 4.37
C ILE A 81 0.81 -9.57 4.82
N LYS A 82 0.79 -10.82 4.32
CA LYS A 82 1.83 -11.82 4.64
C LYS A 82 3.22 -11.33 4.27
N GLU A 83 3.35 -10.66 3.13
CA GLU A 83 4.63 -10.10 2.69
C GLU A 83 5.06 -8.90 3.52
N VAL A 84 4.13 -8.03 3.92
CA VAL A 84 4.39 -6.92 4.85
C VAL A 84 4.96 -7.43 6.17
N LEU A 85 4.45 -8.55 6.68
CA LEU A 85 4.94 -9.16 7.92
C LEU A 85 6.38 -9.65 7.82
N ASN A 86 6.90 -9.96 6.62
CA ASN A 86 8.32 -10.31 6.44
C ASN A 86 9.25 -9.16 6.77
N TYR A 87 8.76 -7.92 6.71
CA TYR A 87 9.51 -6.73 7.06
C TYR A 87 9.40 -6.38 8.55
N CYS A 88 8.52 -7.02 9.33
CA CYS A 88 8.28 -6.65 10.73
C CYS A 88 8.92 -7.68 11.69
N GLU A 89 9.60 -7.23 12.74
CA GLU A 89 10.17 -8.12 13.77
C GLU A 89 9.20 -8.42 14.93
N ASN A 90 8.27 -7.49 15.21
CA ASN A 90 7.36 -7.55 16.36
C ASN A 90 5.89 -7.64 15.94
N LYS A 91 5.00 -7.74 16.93
CA LYS A 91 3.56 -7.50 16.76
C LYS A 91 3.31 -6.00 16.53
N SER A 92 3.62 -5.51 15.34
CA SER A 92 3.32 -4.14 14.95
C SER A 92 1.82 -3.86 15.03
N LYS A 93 1.43 -2.64 15.40
CA LYS A 93 0.03 -2.20 15.29
C LYS A 93 -0.25 -1.82 13.84
N PHE A 94 -1.40 -2.25 13.32
CA PHE A 94 -1.81 -1.93 11.95
C PHE A 94 -3.01 -0.99 11.97
N ILE A 95 -2.94 0.07 11.17
CA ILE A 95 -4.08 0.88 10.75
C ILE A 95 -4.33 0.51 9.30
N ILE A 96 -5.53 0.02 9.00
CA ILE A 96 -5.88 -0.40 7.66
C ILE A 96 -7.04 0.47 7.20
N ASP A 97 -6.80 1.28 6.18
CA ASP A 97 -7.86 1.95 5.44
C ASP A 97 -8.09 1.18 4.14
N ILE A 98 -9.23 0.50 4.07
CA ILE A 98 -9.68 -0.20 2.88
C ILE A 98 -10.96 0.47 2.41
N ILE A 99 -10.98 0.94 1.17
CA ILE A 99 -12.17 1.53 0.55
C ILE A 99 -13.23 0.42 0.42
N GLN A 100 -14.09 0.27 1.42
CA GLN A 100 -15.14 -0.73 1.42
C GLN A 100 -16.44 -0.11 0.91
N THR A 101 -16.98 -0.61 -0.20
CA THR A 101 -18.26 -0.16 -0.76
C THR A 101 -19.49 -0.60 0.05
N ARG A 102 -19.33 -1.20 1.24
CA ARG A 102 -20.43 -1.42 2.19
C ARG A 102 -19.93 -1.38 3.62
N ASN A 103 -20.40 -0.38 4.38
CA ASN A 103 -20.40 -0.27 5.84
C ASN A 103 -19.33 -1.10 6.55
N LEU A 104 -18.17 -0.51 6.79
CA LEU A 104 -17.37 -0.75 8.00
C LEU A 104 -16.38 0.40 8.16
N SER A 105 -16.55 1.08 9.27
CA SER A 105 -15.72 2.13 9.84
C SER A 105 -14.24 1.77 9.82
N VAL A 106 -13.36 2.78 9.75
CA VAL A 106 -11.91 2.69 10.00
C VAL A 106 -11.66 1.64 11.08
N SER A 107 -11.18 0.47 10.67
CA SER A 107 -10.99 -0.65 11.57
C SER A 107 -9.53 -0.67 11.95
N VAL A 108 -9.23 -0.30 13.20
CA VAL A 108 -7.96 -0.68 13.83
C VAL A 108 -8.02 -2.19 14.00
N VAL A 109 -7.59 -2.93 12.97
CA VAL A 109 -7.54 -4.38 13.03
C VAL A 109 -6.28 -4.74 13.80
N TRP A 110 -6.45 -5.16 15.05
CA TRP A 110 -5.45 -5.98 15.73
C TRP A 110 -5.39 -7.32 15.02
N LEU A 111 -4.53 -7.44 14.01
CA LEU A 111 -4.22 -8.73 13.43
C LEU A 111 -3.43 -9.53 14.47
N ASN A 112 -4.12 -10.37 15.24
CA ASN A 112 -3.54 -11.48 15.99
C ASN A 112 -3.01 -12.57 15.03
N LEU A 113 -2.22 -12.20 14.01
CA LEU A 113 -1.58 -13.13 13.08
C LEU A 113 -0.25 -13.68 13.61
N CYS A 114 0.17 -13.27 14.82
CA CYS A 114 1.31 -13.83 15.54
C CYS A 114 0.83 -14.62 16.76
N SER A 115 0.08 -15.70 16.52
CA SER A 115 -0.17 -16.75 17.51
C SER A 115 -0.39 -18.08 16.78
N THR A 116 0.70 -18.73 16.36
CA THR A 116 1.00 -20.15 16.67
C THR A 116 2.40 -20.48 16.15
N PRO A 117 3.14 -21.36 16.86
CA PRO A 117 4.52 -21.74 16.55
C PRO A 117 4.68 -22.42 15.18
#